data_AF-A0A5C9EYF6-F1
#
_entry.id   AF-A0A5C9EYF6-F1
#
_cell.length_a   1.000
_cell.length_b   1.000
_cell.length_c   1.000
_cell.angle_alpha   90.00
_cell.angle_beta   90.00
_cell.angle_gamma   90.00
#
_symmetry.space_group_name_H-M   'P 1'
#
loop_
_entity.id
_entity.type
_entity.pdbx_description
1 polymer ?
#
loop_
_entity_poly.entity_id
_entity_poly.type
_entity_poly.pdbx_seq_one_letter_code
_entity_poly.pdbx_strand_id
1 'polypeptide(L)'
;MSYTEYNNALVKRDAFRNILTHSLRFGHPSLSKLEEVLGILLGEIKENTLIIKNAIPILHGDHLSIDSNTSLKHYLSKAHEKYSAATLEILGLYTSHFQTGKSLNERDLQNLLYLQTKINPNAIFININTTTQLDEKNKFGLSIFRLKEPAKGLSSDYEKVDFEIETPNSLEVFKWVQKFVEDYQKEKPILIGEDLDEAGFKRDDLQAIPLTEEGIEDKYSSQDLIPDASSEIVDSTLNLFTNQINQWFKKLNSALMDGSKELINSFTTINTSLPKGIDMVNKHLLNQINELVERNIGTVNRYFNELQNFEDIIRQLTHKFNSMQESITNIITKQIDEDISKNQQELSQIEDKIVSQERYIKNMQSLIENFKNINDETQTIIENNKSMITRKLEEYQEKSHHSKSSAIDKVLNTIKEMEELIREKSHEKLTKLSELNEDLKDFLK
;
A
#
# COMPACT_ATOMS: atom_id res chain seq x y z
N MET A 1 -2.09 -7.22 32.30
CA MET A 1 -1.49 -6.41 31.22
C MET A 1 -0.75 -5.25 31.88
N SER A 2 0.55 -5.08 31.61
CA SER A 2 1.32 -3.95 32.14
C SER A 2 0.99 -2.68 31.36
N TYR A 3 0.78 -1.58 32.08
CA TYR A 3 0.62 -0.24 31.51
C TYR A 3 1.98 0.26 31.02
N THR A 4 2.07 0.70 29.77
CA THR A 4 3.30 1.28 29.21
C THR A 4 2.98 2.68 28.77
N GLU A 5 3.53 3.67 29.47
CA GLU A 5 3.14 5.07 29.34
C GLU A 5 3.76 5.71 28.09
N TYR A 6 3.10 5.62 26.94
CA TYR A 6 3.56 6.25 25.70
C TYR A 6 3.31 7.76 25.72
N ASN A 7 4.23 8.52 25.11
CA ASN A 7 4.18 9.99 25.10
C ASN A 7 3.67 10.57 23.79
N ASN A 8 3.69 9.80 22.69
CA ASN A 8 3.35 10.27 21.36
C ASN A 8 2.71 9.16 20.52
N ALA A 9 1.91 9.54 19.53
CA ALA A 9 1.33 8.64 18.54
C ALA A 9 1.80 9.01 17.12
N LEU A 10 2.19 8.02 16.32
CA LEU A 10 2.53 8.18 14.91
C LEU A 10 1.41 7.58 14.05
N VAL A 11 0.67 8.44 13.33
CA VAL A 11 -0.36 8.02 12.39
C VAL A 11 0.29 7.77 11.03
N LYS A 12 0.39 6.50 10.62
CA LYS A 12 0.94 6.13 9.31
C LYS A 12 -0.01 6.52 8.18
N ARG A 13 0.56 6.66 6.99
CA ARG A 13 -0.14 7.09 5.76
C ARG A 13 -1.45 6.33 5.51
N ASP A 14 -1.43 5.00 5.61
CA ASP A 14 -2.61 4.18 5.28
C ASP A 14 -3.72 4.33 6.34
N ALA A 15 -3.37 4.44 7.62
CA ALA A 15 -4.32 4.75 8.68
C ALA A 15 -4.96 6.12 8.46
N PHE A 16 -4.14 7.15 8.24
CA PHE A 16 -4.60 8.52 8.01
C PHE A 16 -5.54 8.60 6.81
N ARG A 17 -5.16 7.97 5.69
CA ARG A 17 -6.00 7.85 4.51
C ARG A 17 -7.37 7.28 4.86
N ASN A 18 -7.41 6.11 5.48
CA ASN A 18 -8.66 5.40 5.69
C ASN A 18 -9.59 6.17 6.63
N ILE A 19 -9.05 6.79 7.69
CA ILE A 19 -9.80 7.66 8.60
C ILE A 19 -10.39 8.84 7.83
N LEU A 20 -9.56 9.56 7.07
CA LEU A 20 -9.97 10.77 6.37
C LEU A 20 -11.00 10.48 5.28
N THR A 21 -10.75 9.48 4.43
CA THR A 21 -11.68 9.09 3.37
C THR A 21 -13.01 8.61 3.92
N HIS A 22 -13.02 7.81 4.99
CA HIS A 22 -14.26 7.36 5.62
C HIS A 22 -15.06 8.55 6.16
N SER A 23 -14.38 9.45 6.88
CA SER A 23 -15.02 10.61 7.50
C SER A 23 -15.56 11.61 6.47
N LEU A 24 -14.81 11.87 5.39
CA LEU A 24 -15.27 12.76 4.32
C LEU A 24 -16.39 12.14 3.49
N ARG A 25 -16.41 10.82 3.31
CA ARG A 25 -17.49 10.15 2.57
C ARG A 25 -18.88 10.45 3.16
N PHE A 26 -18.98 10.55 4.48
CA PHE A 26 -20.24 10.72 5.20
C PHE A 26 -20.38 12.09 5.90
N GLY A 27 -19.29 12.85 6.00
CA GLY A 27 -19.23 14.13 6.70
C GLY A 27 -18.67 15.29 5.87
N HIS A 28 -18.72 15.21 4.53
CA HIS A 28 -18.33 16.33 3.69
C HIS A 28 -19.38 17.45 3.74
N PRO A 29 -18.98 18.74 3.86
CA PRO A 29 -19.93 19.87 3.96
C PRO A 29 -20.93 20.02 2.80
N SER A 30 -20.68 19.38 1.64
CA SER A 30 -21.60 19.39 0.50
C SER A 30 -22.75 18.38 0.61
N LEU A 31 -22.74 17.50 1.62
CA LEU A 31 -23.80 16.52 1.81
C LEU A 31 -25.01 17.18 2.49
N SER A 32 -26.21 16.74 2.10
CA SER A 32 -27.47 17.22 2.70
C SER A 32 -27.65 16.78 4.16
N LYS A 33 -27.05 15.64 4.54
CA LYS A 33 -26.99 15.10 5.90
C LYS A 33 -25.54 14.71 6.20
N LEU A 34 -25.04 15.17 7.35
CA LEU A 34 -23.72 14.77 7.86
C LEU A 34 -23.92 13.62 8.84
N GLU A 35 -23.20 12.52 8.63
CA GLU A 35 -23.34 11.30 9.40
C GLU A 35 -22.00 10.92 10.03
N GLU A 36 -21.95 10.86 11.36
CA GLU A 36 -20.77 10.45 12.10
C GLU A 36 -20.29 9.06 11.66
N VAL A 37 -19.00 8.79 11.75
CA VAL A 37 -18.39 7.50 11.38
C VAL A 37 -17.69 6.88 12.58
N LEU A 38 -17.50 5.56 12.57
CA LEU A 38 -16.72 4.82 13.57
C LEU A 38 -15.83 3.78 12.88
N GLY A 39 -14.60 3.63 13.37
CA GLY A 39 -13.72 2.55 12.94
C GLY A 39 -12.65 2.11 13.93
N ILE A 40 -11.95 1.03 13.60
CA ILE A 40 -10.91 0.40 14.44
C ILE A 40 -9.52 0.87 14.02
N LEU A 41 -8.66 1.12 14.99
CA LEU A 41 -7.24 1.43 14.79
C LEU A 41 -6.39 0.19 15.00
N LEU A 42 -5.50 -0.09 14.05
CA LEU A 42 -4.57 -1.22 14.08
C LEU A 42 -3.12 -0.75 14.00
N GLY A 43 -2.25 -1.41 14.75
CA GLY A 43 -0.83 -1.06 14.73
C GLY A 43 0.00 -1.82 15.76
N GLU A 44 1.02 -1.15 16.27
CA GLU A 44 1.94 -1.69 17.28
C GLU A 44 2.43 -0.58 18.22
N ILE A 45 2.94 -0.99 19.39
CA ILE A 45 3.63 -0.09 20.31
C ILE A 45 5.13 -0.40 20.24
N LYS A 46 5.96 0.59 19.89
CA LYS A 46 7.43 0.46 19.81
C LYS A 46 8.09 1.65 20.47
N GLU A 47 9.10 1.39 21.30
CA GLU A 47 9.94 2.45 21.90
C GLU A 47 9.13 3.60 22.52
N ASN A 48 8.08 3.25 23.26
CA ASN A 48 7.18 4.20 23.91
C ASN A 48 6.38 5.13 22.95
N THR A 49 6.26 4.72 21.69
CA THR A 49 5.47 5.40 20.65
C THR A 49 4.39 4.45 20.15
N LEU A 50 3.16 4.97 20.06
CA LEU A 50 2.03 4.24 19.51
C LEU A 50 2.01 4.42 17.98
N ILE A 51 2.28 3.37 17.21
CA ILE A 51 2.38 3.43 15.75
C ILE A 51 1.09 2.88 15.13
N ILE A 52 0.23 3.77 14.65
CA ILE A 52 -1.04 3.43 14.02
C ILE A 52 -0.78 3.13 12.55
N LYS A 53 -0.74 1.85 12.18
CA LYS A 53 -0.39 1.40 10.83
C LYS A 53 -1.58 1.41 9.87
N ASN A 54 -2.77 1.06 10.36
CA ASN A 54 -3.97 0.97 9.54
C ASN A 54 -5.22 1.38 10.34
N ALA A 55 -6.29 1.71 9.62
CA ALA A 55 -7.59 1.99 10.21
C ALA A 55 -8.69 1.31 9.38
N ILE A 56 -9.66 0.70 10.05
CA ILE A 56 -10.73 -0.10 9.43
C ILE A 56 -12.07 0.59 9.69
N PRO A 57 -12.74 1.13 8.65
CA PRO A 57 -14.13 1.57 8.73
C PRO A 57 -15.07 0.46 9.19
N ILE A 58 -15.95 0.76 10.15
CA ILE A 58 -16.94 -0.21 10.63
C ILE A 58 -18.38 0.26 10.36
N LEU A 59 -18.72 1.48 10.78
CA LEU A 59 -20.10 1.99 10.81
C LEU A 59 -20.15 3.49 10.52
N HIS A 60 -21.32 3.97 10.10
CA HIS A 60 -21.69 5.38 10.01
C HIS A 60 -23.15 5.64 10.42
N GLY A 61 -23.48 6.91 10.67
CA GLY A 61 -24.84 7.41 10.84
C GLY A 61 -25.62 6.76 11.98
N ASP A 62 -26.89 6.47 11.71
CA ASP A 62 -27.86 5.94 12.69
C ASP A 62 -27.50 4.52 13.19
N HIS A 63 -26.54 3.85 12.53
CA HIS A 63 -26.03 2.55 12.97
C HIS A 63 -25.07 2.64 14.16
N LEU A 64 -24.60 3.85 14.51
CA LEU A 64 -23.74 4.08 15.67
C LEU A 64 -24.46 3.97 17.02
N SER A 65 -25.80 3.96 17.03
CA SER A 65 -26.62 3.85 18.25
C SER A 65 -26.97 2.42 18.65
N ILE A 66 -26.59 1.40 17.87
CA ILE A 66 -26.96 0.00 18.14
C ILE A 66 -26.03 -0.57 19.23
N ASP A 67 -26.48 -0.52 20.49
CA ASP A 67 -25.86 -1.11 21.70
C ASP A 67 -24.33 -1.18 21.63
N SER A 68 -23.71 -0.02 21.91
CA SER A 68 -22.29 0.30 21.73
C SER A 68 -21.30 -0.75 22.25
N ASN A 69 -21.71 -1.65 23.14
CA ASN A 69 -20.85 -2.72 23.64
C ASN A 69 -21.01 -4.06 22.90
N THR A 70 -22.20 -4.46 22.44
CA THR A 70 -22.40 -5.80 21.87
C THR A 70 -21.98 -5.84 20.40
N SER A 71 -22.40 -4.86 19.62
CA SER A 71 -22.00 -4.71 18.21
C SER A 71 -20.50 -4.44 18.10
N LEU A 72 -19.98 -3.52 18.93
CA LEU A 72 -18.54 -3.22 18.95
C LEU A 72 -17.69 -4.44 19.30
N LYS A 73 -18.11 -5.25 20.28
CA LYS A 73 -17.42 -6.52 20.60
C LYS A 73 -17.33 -7.45 19.40
N HIS A 74 -18.41 -7.60 18.66
CA HIS A 74 -18.42 -8.40 17.44
C HIS A 74 -17.41 -7.87 16.42
N TYR A 75 -17.39 -6.56 16.19
CA TYR A 75 -16.46 -5.91 15.29
C TYR A 75 -14.99 -6.05 15.71
N LEU A 76 -14.71 -5.85 17.00
CA LEU A 76 -13.38 -6.02 17.58
C LEU A 76 -12.92 -7.48 17.48
N SER A 77 -13.82 -8.46 17.73
CA SER A 77 -13.51 -9.88 17.60
C SER A 77 -13.16 -10.25 16.16
N LYS A 78 -13.95 -9.80 15.19
CA LYS A 78 -13.67 -10.03 13.75
C LYS A 78 -12.35 -9.40 13.31
N ALA A 79 -12.07 -8.18 13.76
CA ALA A 79 -10.80 -7.52 13.46
C ALA A 79 -9.62 -8.26 14.09
N HIS A 80 -9.76 -8.74 15.33
CA HIS A 80 -8.73 -9.53 15.98
C HIS A 80 -8.45 -10.83 15.20
N GLU A 81 -9.49 -11.56 14.79
CA GLU A 81 -9.35 -12.78 13.99
C GLU A 81 -8.64 -12.52 12.66
N LYS A 82 -9.11 -11.52 11.88
CA LYS A 82 -8.58 -11.21 10.55
C LYS A 82 -7.13 -10.70 10.56
N TYR A 83 -6.75 -9.91 11.58
CA TYR A 83 -5.46 -9.20 11.58
C TYR A 83 -4.43 -9.72 12.59
N SER A 84 -4.79 -10.72 13.43
CA SER A 84 -3.86 -11.38 14.35
C SER A 84 -2.64 -11.99 13.64
N ALA A 85 -2.83 -12.57 12.45
CA ALA A 85 -1.76 -13.16 11.64
C ALA A 85 -0.75 -12.11 11.12
N ALA A 86 -1.14 -10.84 11.03
CA ALA A 86 -0.31 -9.75 10.53
C ALA A 86 0.50 -9.04 11.63
N THR A 87 0.52 -9.57 12.87
CA THR A 87 1.16 -8.95 14.05
C THR A 87 0.65 -7.54 14.38
N LEU A 88 -0.58 -7.23 13.96
CA LEU A 88 -1.23 -5.95 14.27
C LEU A 88 -2.15 -6.11 15.47
N GLU A 89 -2.00 -5.20 16.44
CA GLU A 89 -2.84 -5.12 17.62
C GLU A 89 -3.92 -4.05 17.43
N ILE A 90 -5.05 -4.23 18.12
CA ILE A 90 -6.08 -3.20 18.22
C ILE A 90 -5.56 -2.10 19.15
N LEU A 91 -5.34 -0.92 18.60
CA LEU A 91 -4.82 0.24 19.32
C LEU A 91 -5.90 1.20 19.79
N GLY A 92 -7.14 1.06 19.32
CA GLY A 92 -8.18 2.00 19.65
C GLY A 92 -9.30 2.07 18.63
N LEU A 93 -10.08 3.14 18.72
CA LEU A 93 -11.12 3.48 17.77
C LEU A 93 -10.91 4.89 17.22
N TYR A 94 -11.51 5.18 16.08
CA TYR A 94 -11.70 6.54 15.62
C TYR A 94 -13.19 6.82 15.38
N THR A 95 -13.60 8.06 15.63
CA THR A 95 -14.94 8.56 15.30
C THR A 95 -14.83 9.92 14.62
N SER A 96 -15.93 10.40 14.05
CA SER A 96 -16.08 11.81 13.70
C SER A 96 -17.18 12.51 14.51
N HIS A 97 -16.95 13.79 14.82
CA HIS A 97 -17.95 14.70 15.41
C HIS A 97 -18.03 16.00 14.61
N PHE A 98 -18.95 16.05 13.66
CA PHE A 98 -19.07 17.19 12.73
C PHE A 98 -19.81 18.38 13.32
N GLN A 99 -20.68 18.17 14.31
CA GLN A 99 -21.59 19.19 14.84
C GLN A 99 -21.19 19.73 16.22
N THR A 100 -20.56 18.91 17.07
CA THR A 100 -20.35 19.20 18.50
C THR A 100 -18.92 19.62 18.87
N GLY A 101 -17.97 19.54 17.93
CA GLY A 101 -16.59 19.99 18.13
C GLY A 101 -15.64 18.95 18.74
N LYS A 102 -14.57 19.42 19.41
CA LYS A 102 -13.32 18.69 19.70
C LYS A 102 -13.37 17.67 20.85
N SER A 103 -14.52 17.39 21.47
CA SER A 103 -14.57 16.62 22.72
C SER A 103 -15.22 15.26 22.54
N LEU A 104 -14.79 14.29 23.35
CA LEU A 104 -15.44 12.99 23.48
C LEU A 104 -16.80 13.15 24.15
N ASN A 105 -17.84 12.51 23.62
CA ASN A 105 -19.13 12.38 24.29
C ASN A 105 -19.09 11.18 25.29
N GLU A 106 -20.18 10.99 26.03
CA GLU A 106 -20.28 9.90 27.01
C GLU A 106 -20.12 8.50 26.39
N ARG A 107 -20.65 8.28 25.19
CA ARG A 107 -20.52 7.01 24.44
C ARG A 107 -19.06 6.75 24.08
N ASP A 108 -18.32 7.77 23.65
CA ASP A 108 -16.90 7.61 23.30
C ASP A 108 -16.06 7.28 24.54
N LEU A 109 -16.36 7.93 25.68
CA LEU A 109 -15.71 7.62 26.96
C LEU A 109 -16.01 6.19 27.42
N GLN A 110 -17.24 5.72 27.25
CA GLN A 110 -17.61 4.31 27.53
C GLN A 110 -16.84 3.34 26.64
N ASN A 111 -16.75 3.62 25.34
CA ASN A 111 -16.00 2.79 24.40
C ASN A 111 -14.50 2.77 24.72
N LEU A 112 -13.92 3.94 24.97
CA LEU A 112 -12.51 4.07 25.34
C LEU A 112 -12.20 3.34 26.65
N LEU A 113 -13.06 3.47 27.66
CA LEU A 113 -12.96 2.73 28.92
C LEU A 113 -13.01 1.22 28.69
N TYR A 114 -13.95 0.75 27.86
CA TYR A 114 -14.04 -0.67 27.52
C TYR A 114 -12.74 -1.17 26.88
N LEU A 115 -12.19 -0.43 25.91
CA LEU A 115 -10.92 -0.78 25.26
C LEU A 115 -9.77 -0.82 26.26
N GLN A 116 -9.59 0.22 27.08
CA GLN A 116 -8.49 0.32 28.05
C GLN A 116 -8.59 -0.71 29.19
N THR A 117 -9.79 -1.19 29.51
CA THR A 117 -9.96 -2.17 30.60
C THR A 117 -10.01 -3.61 30.12
N LYS A 118 -10.41 -3.88 28.86
CA LYS A 118 -10.67 -5.24 28.36
C LYS A 118 -9.80 -5.66 27.18
N ILE A 119 -9.34 -4.74 26.36
CA ILE A 119 -8.68 -5.05 25.08
C ILE A 119 -7.20 -4.67 25.11
N ASN A 120 -6.92 -3.38 25.29
CA ASN A 120 -5.57 -2.83 25.28
C ASN A 120 -5.48 -1.65 26.26
N PRO A 121 -4.68 -1.74 27.35
CA PRO A 121 -4.58 -0.67 28.36
C PRO A 121 -4.09 0.66 27.79
N ASN A 122 -3.39 0.62 26.66
CA ASN A 122 -2.85 1.77 25.94
C ASN A 122 -3.77 2.21 24.79
N ALA A 123 -5.04 1.78 24.80
CA ALA A 123 -5.98 2.13 23.75
C ALA A 123 -6.23 3.64 23.72
N ILE A 124 -6.33 4.16 22.51
CA ILE A 124 -6.64 5.56 22.21
C ILE A 124 -7.99 5.71 21.52
N PHE A 125 -8.46 6.94 21.50
CA PHE A 125 -9.62 7.34 20.72
C PHE A 125 -9.25 8.52 19.82
N ILE A 126 -9.42 8.38 18.51
CA ILE A 126 -9.21 9.47 17.56
C ILE A 126 -10.56 10.11 17.26
N ASN A 127 -10.67 11.41 17.42
CA ASN A 127 -11.79 12.19 16.89
C ASN A 127 -11.30 12.98 15.68
N ILE A 128 -12.06 12.94 14.58
CA ILE A 128 -11.82 13.76 13.40
C ILE A 128 -12.99 14.73 13.16
N ASN A 129 -12.66 16.01 13.05
CA ASN A 129 -13.60 17.07 12.68
C ASN A 129 -13.21 17.64 11.32
N THR A 130 -13.88 17.17 10.26
CA THR A 130 -13.62 17.61 8.88
C THR A 130 -14.34 18.90 8.49
N THR A 131 -15.29 19.37 9.29
CA THR A 131 -16.14 20.52 8.93
C THR A 131 -15.56 21.86 9.37
N THR A 132 -14.82 21.90 10.47
CA THR A 132 -14.36 23.16 11.07
C THR A 132 -12.83 23.26 11.23
N GLN A 133 -12.09 22.16 11.03
CA GLN A 133 -10.70 22.06 11.52
C GLN A 133 -9.71 21.42 10.54
N LEU A 134 -10.09 21.25 9.27
CA LEU A 134 -9.15 20.81 8.24
C LEU A 134 -7.98 21.80 8.07
N ASP A 135 -8.24 23.09 8.30
CA ASP A 135 -7.27 24.18 8.16
C ASP A 135 -6.30 24.31 9.36
N GLU A 136 -6.47 23.50 10.42
CA GLU A 136 -5.53 23.50 11.53
C GLU A 136 -4.17 22.94 11.08
N LYS A 137 -3.17 23.82 11.07
CA LYS A 137 -1.82 23.56 10.56
C LYS A 137 -1.30 22.20 11.07
N ASN A 138 -1.06 21.29 10.14
CA ASN A 138 -0.48 19.95 10.33
C ASN A 138 -1.32 18.97 11.18
N LYS A 139 -2.60 19.24 11.45
CA LYS A 139 -3.46 18.34 12.25
C LYS A 139 -4.66 17.77 11.50
N PHE A 140 -5.08 18.39 10.40
CA PHE A 140 -6.15 17.90 9.52
C PHE A 140 -7.45 17.56 10.28
N GLY A 141 -7.76 18.29 11.35
CA GLY A 141 -8.93 18.07 12.19
C GLY A 141 -8.86 16.85 13.11
N LEU A 142 -7.71 16.16 13.24
CA LEU A 142 -7.54 15.03 14.16
C LEU A 142 -7.22 15.49 15.58
N SER A 143 -7.77 14.78 16.56
CA SER A 143 -7.37 14.83 17.96
C SER A 143 -7.35 13.41 18.53
N ILE A 144 -6.31 13.08 19.30
CA ILE A 144 -6.16 11.75 19.90
C ILE A 144 -6.32 11.88 21.41
N PHE A 145 -7.08 10.97 22.01
CA PHE A 145 -7.43 10.98 23.42
C PHE A 145 -7.13 9.64 24.10
N ARG A 146 -6.86 9.69 25.40
CA ARG A 146 -6.79 8.51 26.30
C ARG A 146 -7.36 8.85 27.67
N LEU A 147 -7.86 7.86 28.42
CA LEU A 147 -8.21 8.04 29.83
C LEU A 147 -6.95 8.04 30.69
N LYS A 148 -6.89 8.96 31.65
CA LYS A 148 -5.79 9.05 32.61
C LYS A 148 -5.79 7.89 33.60
N GLU A 149 -6.96 7.57 34.13
CA GLU A 149 -7.13 6.56 35.18
C GLU A 149 -8.33 5.65 34.89
N PRO A 150 -8.21 4.70 33.93
CA PRO A 150 -9.32 3.80 33.56
C PRO A 150 -9.98 3.06 34.73
N ALA A 151 -9.24 2.85 35.83
CA ALA A 151 -9.75 2.23 37.05
C ALA A 151 -10.88 3.04 37.73
N LYS A 152 -10.96 4.36 37.50
CA LYS A 152 -12.05 5.23 38.00
C LYS A 152 -13.34 5.12 37.18
N GLY A 153 -13.36 4.28 36.14
CA GLY A 153 -14.51 4.13 35.25
C GLY A 153 -14.81 5.43 34.49
N LEU A 154 -16.10 5.76 34.33
CA LEU A 154 -16.54 6.98 33.63
C LEU A 154 -16.20 8.28 34.37
N SER A 155 -15.79 8.21 35.63
CA SER A 155 -15.28 9.35 36.39
C SER A 155 -13.80 9.64 36.12
N SER A 156 -13.14 8.85 35.25
CA SER A 156 -11.78 9.17 34.80
C SER A 156 -11.80 10.39 33.88
N ASP A 157 -10.92 11.35 34.17
CA ASP A 157 -10.57 12.37 33.18
C ASP A 157 -9.88 11.73 31.97
N TYR A 158 -9.94 12.44 30.84
CA TYR A 158 -9.18 12.12 29.65
C TYR A 158 -8.16 13.22 29.35
N GLU A 159 -7.16 12.88 28.55
CA GLU A 159 -6.16 13.82 28.05
C GLU A 159 -5.94 13.67 26.56
N LYS A 160 -5.40 14.74 25.97
CA LYS A 160 -4.96 14.73 24.58
C LYS A 160 -3.57 14.12 24.50
N VAL A 161 -3.40 13.20 23.57
CA VAL A 161 -2.11 12.61 23.23
C VAL A 161 -1.54 13.42 22.08
N ASP A 162 -0.27 13.82 22.21
CA ASP A 162 0.46 14.40 21.10
C ASP A 162 0.60 13.37 19.97
N PHE A 163 0.59 13.84 18.73
CA PHE A 163 0.67 12.98 17.58
C PHE A 163 1.35 13.64 16.39
N GLU A 164 1.91 12.79 15.54
CA GLU A 164 2.46 13.16 14.23
C GLU A 164 1.78 12.33 13.15
N ILE A 165 1.51 12.95 12.00
CA ILE A 165 1.05 12.25 10.81
C ILE A 165 2.26 12.04 9.91
N GLU A 166 2.48 10.80 9.49
CA GLU A 166 3.56 10.44 8.59
C GLU A 166 3.45 11.22 7.27
N THR A 167 4.43 12.08 7.02
CA THR A 167 4.52 12.80 5.76
C THR A 167 4.88 11.84 4.62
N PRO A 168 4.17 11.89 3.49
CA PRO A 168 4.57 11.19 2.28
C PRO A 168 6.02 11.47 1.92
N ASN A 169 6.85 10.43 1.81
CA ASN A 169 8.25 10.53 1.38
C ASN A 169 8.51 9.88 0.00
N SER A 170 7.45 9.50 -0.72
CA SER A 170 7.57 8.80 -2.00
C SER A 170 6.51 9.24 -3.01
N LEU A 171 6.82 9.02 -4.30
CA LEU A 171 5.90 9.25 -5.42
C LEU A 171 4.67 8.34 -5.40
N GLU A 172 4.63 7.34 -4.53
CA GLU A 172 3.47 6.46 -4.37
C GLU A 172 2.20 7.22 -3.99
N VAL A 173 2.34 8.36 -3.29
CA VAL A 173 1.18 9.18 -2.94
C VAL A 173 0.51 9.78 -4.17
N PHE A 174 1.25 10.17 -5.19
CA PHE A 174 0.65 10.64 -6.45
C PHE A 174 -0.08 9.51 -7.17
N LYS A 175 0.53 8.32 -7.24
CA LYS A 175 -0.13 7.13 -7.80
C LYS A 175 -1.39 6.77 -7.03
N TRP A 176 -1.37 6.95 -5.71
CA TRP A 176 -2.53 6.72 -4.87
C TRP A 176 -3.62 7.77 -5.10
N VAL A 177 -3.30 9.07 -5.10
CA VAL A 177 -4.28 10.15 -5.38
C VAL A 177 -4.91 9.93 -6.75
N GLN A 178 -4.09 9.62 -7.76
CA GLN A 178 -4.55 9.27 -9.09
C GLN A 178 -5.53 8.10 -9.04
N LYS A 179 -5.14 6.98 -8.42
CA LYS A 179 -6.01 5.81 -8.28
C LYS A 179 -7.31 6.12 -7.53
N PHE A 180 -7.24 6.92 -6.47
CA PHE A 180 -8.42 7.33 -5.70
C PHE A 180 -9.41 8.13 -6.55
N VAL A 181 -8.92 9.09 -7.34
CA VAL A 181 -9.74 9.86 -8.29
C VAL A 181 -10.32 8.95 -9.37
N GLU A 182 -9.53 8.06 -9.94
CA GLU A 182 -9.98 7.07 -10.93
C GLU A 182 -11.05 6.12 -10.35
N ASP A 183 -10.83 5.61 -9.14
CA ASP A 183 -11.75 4.72 -8.44
C ASP A 183 -13.07 5.42 -8.07
N TYR A 184 -13.02 6.72 -7.78
CA TYR A 184 -14.20 7.56 -7.51
C TYR A 184 -15.03 7.82 -8.78
N GLN A 185 -14.39 7.95 -9.93
CA GLN A 185 -15.03 8.24 -11.21
C GLN A 185 -15.67 7.01 -11.89
N LYS A 186 -15.49 5.81 -11.35
CA LYS A 186 -16.10 4.58 -11.88
C LYS A 186 -17.62 4.60 -11.71
N GLU A 187 -18.33 3.97 -12.65
CA GLU A 187 -19.79 3.79 -12.63
C GLU A 187 -20.29 3.13 -11.33
N LYS A 188 -19.45 2.26 -10.75
CA LYS A 188 -19.57 1.79 -9.37
C LYS A 188 -18.31 2.20 -8.62
N PRO A 189 -18.31 3.34 -7.90
CA PRO A 189 -17.12 3.82 -7.21
C PRO A 189 -16.58 2.77 -6.25
N ILE A 190 -15.28 2.46 -6.36
CA ILE A 190 -14.59 1.58 -5.41
C ILE A 190 -14.15 2.45 -4.24
N LEU A 191 -15.11 2.83 -3.41
CA LEU A 191 -14.84 3.53 -2.17
C LEU A 191 -14.31 2.54 -1.13
N ILE A 192 -13.58 3.03 -0.14
CA ILE A 192 -13.24 2.23 1.04
C ILE A 192 -14.56 1.70 1.60
N GLY A 193 -14.75 0.38 1.48
CA GLY A 193 -15.92 -0.32 2.00
C GLY A 193 -15.84 -0.40 3.51
N GLU A 194 -16.99 -0.35 4.17
CA GLU A 194 -17.07 -0.80 5.55
C GLU A 194 -16.89 -2.31 5.49
N ASP A 195 -15.75 -2.80 6.00
CA ASP A 195 -15.16 -4.09 5.60
C ASP A 195 -15.90 -5.30 6.19
N LEU A 196 -17.17 -5.12 6.57
CA LEU A 196 -18.06 -6.09 7.21
C LEU A 196 -19.50 -6.08 6.65
N ASP A 197 -19.65 -5.58 5.42
CA ASP A 197 -20.87 -5.61 4.59
C ASP A 197 -21.35 -7.02 4.16
N GLU A 198 -20.86 -8.12 4.76
CA GLU A 198 -21.49 -9.44 4.59
C GLU A 198 -22.92 -9.52 5.18
N ALA A 199 -23.34 -8.50 5.93
CA ALA A 199 -24.70 -8.39 6.45
C ALA A 199 -25.70 -7.77 5.43
N GLY A 200 -25.61 -8.07 4.13
CA GLY A 200 -26.74 -8.02 3.21
C GLY A 200 -27.61 -6.75 3.18
N PHE A 201 -27.07 -5.56 3.47
CA PHE A 201 -27.84 -4.32 3.38
C PHE A 201 -27.87 -3.86 1.92
N LYS A 202 -29.04 -3.99 1.29
CA LYS A 202 -29.31 -3.39 -0.02
C LYS A 202 -29.09 -1.89 0.11
N ARG A 203 -28.21 -1.34 -0.74
CA ARG A 203 -28.10 0.10 -0.97
C ARG A 203 -29.49 0.58 -1.39
N ASP A 204 -30.09 1.47 -0.61
CA ASP A 204 -31.34 2.11 -1.01
C ASP A 204 -31.09 2.84 -2.34
N ASP A 205 -31.93 2.54 -3.33
CA ASP A 205 -31.86 3.14 -4.64
C ASP A 205 -31.95 4.67 -4.52
N LEU A 206 -31.05 5.36 -5.25
CA LEU A 206 -30.98 6.82 -5.29
C LEU A 206 -32.37 7.42 -5.52
N GLN A 207 -32.78 8.34 -4.65
CA GLN A 207 -34.06 9.02 -4.73
C GLN A 207 -34.22 9.73 -6.08
N ALA A 208 -35.31 9.42 -6.79
CA ALA A 208 -35.71 10.14 -7.99
C ALA A 208 -36.26 11.55 -7.64
N ILE A 209 -35.93 12.53 -8.47
CA ILE A 209 -36.45 13.90 -8.38
C ILE A 209 -37.97 13.86 -8.64
N PRO A 210 -38.81 14.49 -7.81
CA PRO A 210 -40.25 14.54 -8.06
C PRO A 210 -40.56 15.33 -9.32
N LEU A 211 -41.28 14.72 -10.26
CA LEU A 211 -41.99 15.43 -11.31
C LEU A 211 -43.31 15.96 -10.73
N THR A 212 -43.52 17.26 -10.79
CA THR A 212 -44.79 17.90 -10.43
C THR A 212 -45.81 17.69 -11.53
N GLU A 213 -46.91 17.00 -11.23
CA GLU A 213 -48.14 17.00 -12.03
C GLU A 213 -49.30 17.64 -11.25
N GLU A 214 -50.24 18.17 -12.04
CA GLU A 214 -51.29 19.16 -11.79
C GLU A 214 -52.46 18.72 -10.89
N GLY A 215 -53.25 19.71 -10.45
CA GLY A 215 -54.70 19.54 -10.28
C GLY A 215 -55.36 20.37 -9.17
N ILE A 216 -56.05 21.45 -9.52
CA ILE A 216 -57.09 22.07 -8.67
C ILE A 216 -58.35 22.27 -9.52
N GLU A 217 -59.44 21.59 -9.17
CA GLU A 217 -60.80 21.87 -9.66
C GLU A 217 -61.70 22.31 -8.49
N ASP A 218 -62.42 23.42 -8.69
CA ASP A 218 -63.44 23.98 -7.81
C ASP A 218 -64.83 23.36 -8.02
N LYS A 219 -65.63 23.26 -6.94
CA LYS A 219 -67.10 23.12 -7.02
C LYS A 219 -67.79 23.47 -5.69
N TYR A 220 -68.68 24.47 -5.71
CA TYR A 220 -69.81 24.57 -4.79
C TYR A 220 -71.02 25.22 -5.47
N SER A 221 -72.21 24.64 -5.26
CA SER A 221 -73.51 25.21 -5.63
C SER A 221 -74.58 24.76 -4.64
N SER A 222 -75.49 25.72 -4.34
CA SER A 222 -76.92 25.61 -3.98
C SER A 222 -77.33 24.83 -2.72
N GLN A 223 -78.47 25.06 -2.05
CA GLN A 223 -79.42 26.16 -1.79
C GLN A 223 -80.55 25.50 -0.93
N ASP A 224 -81.34 26.33 -0.21
CA ASP A 224 -82.80 26.23 -0.05
C ASP A 224 -83.54 25.58 1.16
N LEU A 225 -84.48 26.42 1.68
CA LEU A 225 -85.87 26.23 2.19
C LEU A 225 -86.07 25.76 3.66
N ILE A 226 -86.92 26.42 4.48
CA ILE A 226 -88.41 26.23 4.60
C ILE A 226 -89.05 27.30 5.56
N PRO A 227 -90.39 27.55 5.53
CA PRO A 227 -91.06 28.83 5.80
C PRO A 227 -91.94 28.99 7.08
N ASP A 228 -92.10 30.26 7.44
CA ASP A 228 -93.29 31.09 7.80
C ASP A 228 -94.23 30.77 8.98
N ALA A 229 -93.94 31.43 10.10
CA ALA A 229 -94.88 31.82 11.16
C ALA A 229 -94.55 33.25 11.70
N SER A 230 -94.01 34.13 10.84
CA SER A 230 -93.19 35.28 11.29
C SER A 230 -93.73 36.69 10.99
N SER A 231 -94.85 36.83 10.27
CA SER A 231 -95.26 38.14 9.73
C SER A 231 -95.54 39.23 10.78
N GLU A 232 -96.13 38.91 11.94
CA GLU A 232 -96.40 39.92 12.98
C GLU A 232 -95.15 40.34 13.78
N ILE A 233 -94.16 39.44 13.92
CA ILE A 233 -92.87 39.77 14.54
C ILE A 233 -92.02 40.59 13.56
N VAL A 234 -92.10 40.28 12.27
CA VAL A 234 -91.36 40.96 11.20
C VAL A 234 -91.79 42.42 11.09
N ASP A 235 -93.08 42.75 11.16
CA ASP A 235 -93.54 44.14 11.03
C ASP A 235 -93.17 45.04 12.23
N SER A 236 -93.19 44.50 13.46
CA SER A 236 -92.73 45.23 14.65
C SER A 236 -91.21 45.43 14.63
N THR A 237 -90.46 44.42 14.17
CA THR A 237 -89.00 44.46 14.04
C THR A 237 -88.56 45.39 12.91
N LEU A 238 -89.27 45.41 11.78
CA LEU A 238 -89.00 46.29 10.64
C LEU A 238 -89.18 47.77 11.01
N ASN A 239 -90.16 48.11 11.84
CA ASN A 239 -90.35 49.50 12.29
C ASN A 239 -89.25 49.97 13.26
N LEU A 240 -88.78 49.11 14.16
CA LEU A 240 -87.64 49.40 15.03
C LEU A 240 -86.33 49.50 14.23
N PHE A 241 -86.14 48.63 13.23
CA PHE A 241 -85.00 48.67 12.33
C PHE A 241 -85.01 49.92 11.44
N THR A 242 -86.16 50.31 10.89
CA THR A 242 -86.28 51.49 10.02
C THR A 242 -85.94 52.77 10.78
N ASN A 243 -86.38 52.90 12.03
CA ASN A 243 -86.03 54.03 12.89
C ASN A 243 -84.54 54.06 13.27
N GLN A 244 -83.92 52.91 13.54
CA GLN A 244 -82.47 52.82 13.81
C GLN A 244 -81.64 53.09 12.55
N ILE A 245 -82.02 52.55 11.39
CA ILE A 245 -81.35 52.77 10.11
C ILE A 245 -81.37 54.26 9.76
N ASN A 246 -82.49 54.96 9.98
CA ASN A 246 -82.57 56.40 9.69
C ASN A 246 -81.67 57.24 10.62
N GLN A 247 -81.52 56.86 11.90
CA GLN A 247 -80.58 57.51 12.81
C GLN A 247 -79.12 57.19 12.48
N TRP A 248 -78.84 55.96 12.06
CA TRP A 248 -77.52 55.55 11.57
C TRP A 248 -77.16 56.27 10.28
N PHE A 249 -78.09 56.43 9.33
CA PHE A 249 -77.86 57.15 8.08
C PHE A 249 -77.54 58.63 8.32
N LYS A 250 -78.23 59.28 9.27
CA LYS A 250 -77.91 60.66 9.69
C LYS A 250 -76.52 60.77 10.33
N LYS A 251 -76.13 59.82 11.18
CA LYS A 251 -74.79 59.79 11.79
C LYS A 251 -73.70 59.45 10.77
N LEU A 252 -73.97 58.53 9.84
CA LEU A 252 -73.08 58.13 8.76
C LEU A 252 -72.81 59.30 7.80
N ASN A 253 -73.84 60.05 7.40
CA ASN A 253 -73.66 61.20 6.51
C ASN A 253 -72.87 62.34 7.17
N SER A 254 -73.05 62.57 8.47
CA SER A 254 -72.23 63.52 9.24
C SER A 254 -70.77 63.05 9.32
N ALA A 255 -70.55 61.78 9.68
CA ALA A 255 -69.21 61.19 9.80
C ALA A 255 -68.47 61.07 8.44
N LEU A 256 -69.19 60.83 7.35
CA LEU A 256 -68.63 60.82 5.99
C LEU A 256 -68.23 62.22 5.52
N MET A 257 -69.01 63.24 5.87
CA MET A 257 -68.65 64.64 5.55
C MET A 257 -67.42 65.09 6.34
N ASP A 258 -67.34 64.77 7.64
CA ASP A 258 -66.18 65.09 8.48
C ASP A 258 -64.93 64.28 8.07
N GLY A 259 -65.10 62.98 7.79
CA GLY A 259 -64.04 62.11 7.29
C GLY A 259 -63.53 62.52 5.90
N SER A 260 -64.39 63.02 5.01
CA SER A 260 -63.94 63.54 3.71
C SER A 260 -63.05 64.78 3.85
N LYS A 261 -63.32 65.63 4.83
CA LYS A 261 -62.55 66.84 5.13
C LYS A 261 -61.18 66.50 5.71
N GLU A 262 -61.13 65.46 6.56
CA GLU A 262 -59.90 64.93 7.14
C GLU A 262 -59.04 64.17 6.10
N LEU A 263 -59.68 63.47 5.16
CA LEU A 263 -59.00 62.86 4.02
C LEU A 263 -58.43 63.89 3.04
N ILE A 264 -59.13 65.00 2.78
CA ILE A 264 -58.62 66.10 1.94
C ILE A 264 -57.40 66.75 2.61
N ASN A 265 -57.46 66.99 3.92
CA ASN A 265 -56.32 67.53 4.68
C ASN A 265 -55.14 66.55 4.72
N SER A 266 -55.42 65.24 4.85
CA SER A 266 -54.41 64.18 4.82
C SER A 266 -53.78 64.05 3.42
N PHE A 267 -54.57 64.13 2.34
CA PHE A 267 -54.08 64.15 0.96
C PHE A 267 -53.21 65.37 0.68
N THR A 268 -53.59 66.53 1.21
CA THR A 268 -52.80 67.77 1.06
C THR A 268 -51.46 67.66 1.82
N THR A 269 -51.46 67.01 2.98
CA THR A 269 -50.26 66.74 3.78
C THR A 269 -49.35 65.69 3.14
N ILE A 270 -49.94 64.64 2.55
CA ILE A 270 -49.23 63.60 1.78
C ILE A 270 -48.60 64.23 0.54
N ASN A 271 -49.35 65.02 -0.24
CA ASN A 271 -48.88 65.62 -1.48
C ASN A 271 -47.74 66.65 -1.25
N THR A 272 -47.71 67.30 -0.09
CA THR A 272 -46.64 68.24 0.30
C THR A 272 -45.43 67.56 0.94
N SER A 273 -45.59 66.35 1.51
CA SER A 273 -44.53 65.61 2.21
C SER A 273 -43.86 64.53 1.35
N LEU A 274 -44.55 64.01 0.32
CA LEU A 274 -44.05 62.99 -0.60
C LEU A 274 -42.76 63.41 -1.34
N PRO A 275 -42.66 64.64 -1.90
CA PRO A 275 -41.47 65.05 -2.63
C PRO A 275 -40.23 65.11 -1.72
N LYS A 276 -40.40 65.55 -0.46
CA LYS A 276 -39.30 65.58 0.53
C LYS A 276 -38.89 64.18 0.97
N GLY A 277 -39.85 63.26 1.14
CA GLY A 277 -39.57 61.86 1.45
C GLY A 277 -38.84 61.14 0.31
N ILE A 278 -39.26 61.36 -0.93
CA ILE A 278 -38.60 60.79 -2.12
C ILE A 278 -37.19 61.34 -2.28
N ASP A 279 -36.99 62.64 -2.06
CA ASP A 279 -35.66 63.26 -2.17
C ASP A 279 -34.70 62.79 -1.06
N MET A 280 -35.20 62.58 0.17
CA MET A 280 -34.44 61.97 1.25
C MET A 280 -34.08 60.51 0.96
N VAL A 281 -35.00 59.72 0.41
CA VAL A 281 -34.73 58.32 0.02
C VAL A 281 -33.72 58.27 -1.13
N ASN A 282 -33.86 59.13 -2.14
CA ASN A 282 -32.89 59.21 -3.23
C ASN A 282 -31.50 59.61 -2.74
N LYS A 283 -31.40 60.58 -1.83
CA LYS A 283 -30.13 60.98 -1.24
C LYS A 283 -29.52 59.87 -0.38
N HIS A 284 -30.34 59.14 0.37
CA HIS A 284 -29.89 58.01 1.17
C HIS A 284 -29.42 56.84 0.29
N LEU A 285 -30.17 56.51 -0.76
CA LEU A 285 -29.79 55.48 -1.73
C LEU A 285 -28.53 55.87 -2.50
N LEU A 286 -28.40 57.12 -2.95
CA LEU A 286 -27.19 57.60 -3.63
C LEU A 286 -25.97 57.54 -2.70
N ASN A 287 -26.13 57.91 -1.43
CA ASN A 287 -25.06 57.79 -0.45
C ASN A 287 -24.69 56.32 -0.19
N GLN A 288 -25.67 55.43 -0.03
CA GLN A 288 -25.40 53.99 0.14
C GLN A 288 -24.75 53.38 -1.10
N ILE A 289 -25.19 53.76 -2.31
CA ILE A 289 -24.59 53.31 -3.56
C ILE A 289 -23.13 53.81 -3.65
N ASN A 290 -22.87 55.07 -3.34
CA ASN A 290 -21.51 55.61 -3.36
C ASN A 290 -20.60 54.94 -2.33
N GLU A 291 -21.09 54.70 -1.10
CA GLU A 291 -20.36 53.94 -0.09
C GLU A 291 -20.07 52.49 -0.53
N LEU A 292 -21.02 51.84 -1.19
CA LEU A 292 -20.85 50.50 -1.76
C LEU A 292 -19.81 50.49 -2.89
N VAL A 293 -19.85 51.49 -3.77
CA VAL A 293 -18.91 51.66 -4.89
C VAL A 293 -17.50 51.93 -4.36
N GLU A 294 -17.31 52.85 -3.41
CA GLU A 294 -16.00 53.13 -2.82
C GLU A 294 -15.43 51.92 -2.06
N ARG A 295 -16.27 51.21 -1.30
CA ARG A 295 -15.87 49.98 -0.59
C ARG A 295 -15.45 48.87 -1.56
N ASN A 296 -16.17 48.73 -2.67
CA ASN A 296 -15.86 47.74 -3.70
C ASN A 296 -14.62 48.11 -4.51
N ILE A 297 -14.39 49.40 -4.83
CA ILE A 297 -13.15 49.86 -5.49
C ILE A 297 -11.94 49.59 -4.60
N GLY A 298 -12.02 49.87 -3.30
CA GLY A 298 -10.95 49.54 -2.35
C GLY A 298 -10.68 48.04 -2.27
N THR A 299 -11.73 47.22 -2.33
CA THR A 299 -11.63 45.75 -2.33
C THR A 299 -11.01 45.22 -3.62
N VAL A 300 -11.41 45.75 -4.79
CA VAL A 300 -10.84 45.38 -6.10
C VAL A 300 -9.36 45.79 -6.18
N ASN A 301 -9.00 46.99 -5.73
CA ASN A 301 -7.60 47.42 -5.68
C ASN A 301 -6.76 46.57 -4.72
N ARG A 302 -7.33 46.12 -3.60
CA ARG A 302 -6.67 45.18 -2.69
C ARG A 302 -6.43 43.83 -3.38
N TYR A 303 -7.44 43.27 -4.06
CA TYR A 303 -7.27 42.04 -4.84
C TYR A 303 -6.27 42.19 -5.99
N PHE A 304 -6.22 43.36 -6.65
CA PHE A 304 -5.25 43.64 -7.70
C PHE A 304 -3.80 43.69 -7.17
N ASN A 305 -3.59 44.29 -6.00
CA ASN A 305 -2.29 44.29 -5.33
C ASN A 305 -1.91 42.89 -4.80
N GLU A 306 -2.88 42.11 -4.33
CA GLU A 306 -2.67 40.70 -3.97
C GLU A 306 -2.31 39.84 -5.19
N LEU A 307 -2.89 40.12 -6.37
CA LEU A 307 -2.52 39.47 -7.63
C LEU A 307 -1.10 39.83 -8.10
N GLN A 308 -0.65 41.08 -7.93
CA GLN A 308 0.75 41.44 -8.20
C GLN A 308 1.72 40.73 -7.26
N ASN A 309 1.39 40.63 -5.97
CA ASN A 309 2.17 39.83 -5.02
C ASN A 309 2.19 38.34 -5.40
N PHE A 310 1.12 37.84 -6.04
CA PHE A 310 1.06 36.48 -6.54
C PHE A 310 2.03 36.24 -7.72
N GLU A 311 2.22 37.20 -8.63
CA GLU A 311 3.23 37.10 -9.69
C GLU A 311 4.67 37.01 -9.13
N ASP A 312 4.97 37.78 -8.09
CA ASP A 312 6.27 37.72 -7.41
C ASP A 312 6.48 36.39 -6.68
N ILE A 313 5.43 35.85 -6.07
CA ILE A 313 5.46 34.51 -5.48
C ILE A 313 5.71 33.44 -6.56
N ILE A 314 5.03 33.53 -7.71
CA ILE A 314 5.27 32.63 -8.84
C ILE A 314 6.72 32.73 -9.31
N ARG A 315 7.26 33.94 -9.49
CA ARG A 315 8.67 34.12 -9.88
C ARG A 315 9.64 33.49 -8.88
N GLN A 316 9.42 33.68 -7.58
CA GLN A 316 10.24 33.07 -6.54
C GLN A 316 10.13 31.54 -6.54
N LEU A 317 8.93 31.01 -6.74
CA LEU A 317 8.69 29.57 -6.88
C LEU A 317 9.39 29.00 -8.11
N THR A 318 9.29 29.66 -9.27
CA THR A 318 9.98 29.26 -10.50
C THR A 318 11.49 29.28 -10.30
N HIS A 319 12.05 30.31 -9.67
CA HIS A 319 13.49 30.37 -9.40
C HIS A 319 13.96 29.25 -8.46
N LYS A 320 13.22 28.99 -7.37
CA LYS A 320 13.50 27.87 -6.46
C LYS A 320 13.38 26.52 -7.16
N PHE A 321 12.38 26.35 -8.03
CA PHE A 321 12.19 25.13 -8.79
C PHE A 321 13.36 24.90 -9.75
N ASN A 322 13.80 25.92 -10.48
CA ASN A 322 14.95 25.82 -11.38
C ASN A 322 16.25 25.52 -10.62
N SER A 323 16.48 26.17 -9.48
CA SER A 323 17.63 25.88 -8.61
C SER A 323 17.59 24.45 -8.06
N MET A 324 16.42 23.97 -7.66
CA MET A 324 16.23 22.59 -7.21
C MET A 324 16.49 21.59 -8.36
N GLN A 325 16.00 21.89 -9.57
CA GLN A 325 16.25 21.08 -10.75
C GLN A 325 17.74 20.98 -11.05
N GLU A 326 18.47 22.10 -11.03
CA GLU A 326 19.92 22.13 -11.23
C GLU A 326 20.67 21.34 -10.16
N SER A 327 20.28 21.48 -8.89
CA SER A 327 20.85 20.69 -7.79
C SER A 327 20.62 19.19 -7.97
N ILE A 328 19.41 18.77 -8.37
CA ILE A 328 19.08 17.37 -8.62
C ILE A 328 19.89 16.83 -9.80
N THR A 329 19.97 17.59 -10.90
CA THR A 329 20.78 17.22 -12.06
C THR A 329 22.25 17.03 -11.66
N ASN A 330 22.82 17.95 -10.89
CA ASN A 330 24.21 17.84 -10.44
C ASN A 330 24.47 16.64 -9.55
N ILE A 331 23.54 16.33 -8.62
CA ILE A 331 23.65 15.14 -7.75
C ILE A 331 23.59 13.85 -8.59
N ILE A 332 22.62 13.76 -9.51
CA ILE A 332 22.44 12.59 -10.36
C ILE A 332 23.66 12.39 -11.27
N THR A 333 24.13 13.44 -11.95
CA THR A 333 25.30 13.37 -12.84
C THR A 333 26.54 12.94 -12.06
N LYS A 334 26.79 13.53 -10.89
CA LYS A 334 27.92 13.16 -10.04
C LYS A 334 27.87 11.69 -9.62
N GLN A 335 26.70 11.21 -9.19
CA GLN A 335 26.55 9.82 -8.77
C GLN A 335 26.72 8.84 -9.94
N ILE A 336 26.19 9.18 -11.12
CA ILE A 336 26.40 8.40 -12.35
C ILE A 336 27.88 8.35 -12.72
N ASP A 337 28.60 9.48 -12.64
CA ASP A 337 30.02 9.54 -12.98
C ASP A 337 30.88 8.73 -11.97
N GLU A 338 30.53 8.76 -10.69
CA GLU A 338 31.17 7.95 -9.65
C GLU A 338 30.95 6.45 -9.88
N ASP A 339 29.71 6.05 -10.20
CA ASP A 339 29.36 4.65 -10.49
C ASP A 339 30.03 4.15 -11.77
N ILE A 340 30.07 4.97 -12.83
CA ILE A 340 30.77 4.65 -14.09
C ILE A 340 32.28 4.48 -13.80
N SER A 341 32.88 5.38 -13.04
CA SER A 341 34.31 5.33 -12.72
C SER A 341 34.66 4.07 -11.91
N LYS A 342 33.82 3.72 -10.94
CA LYS A 342 33.97 2.49 -10.14
C LYS A 342 33.86 1.25 -11.02
N ASN A 343 32.85 1.19 -11.89
CA ASN A 343 32.66 0.06 -12.80
C ASN A 343 33.81 -0.08 -13.80
N GLN A 344 34.36 1.03 -14.30
CA GLN A 344 35.55 1.01 -15.16
C GLN A 344 36.78 0.45 -14.43
N GLN A 345 36.97 0.80 -13.16
CA GLN A 345 38.05 0.26 -12.34
C GLN A 345 37.88 -1.26 -12.11
N GLU A 346 36.66 -1.71 -11.80
CA GLU A 346 36.36 -3.15 -11.63
C GLU A 346 36.59 -3.93 -12.93
N LEU A 347 36.18 -3.38 -14.08
CA LEU A 347 36.43 -3.99 -15.40
C LEU A 347 37.93 -4.11 -15.69
N SER A 348 38.72 -3.08 -15.39
CA SER A 348 40.19 -3.13 -15.55
C SER A 348 40.82 -4.24 -14.69
N GLN A 349 40.35 -4.43 -13.45
CA GLN A 349 40.83 -5.53 -12.61
C GLN A 349 40.43 -6.92 -13.14
N ILE A 350 39.26 -7.03 -13.78
CA ILE A 350 38.82 -8.27 -14.44
C ILE A 350 39.71 -8.55 -15.66
N GLU A 351 40.02 -7.53 -16.47
CA GLU A 351 40.91 -7.64 -17.62
C GLU A 351 42.30 -8.14 -17.21
N ASP A 352 42.88 -7.57 -16.16
CA ASP A 352 44.17 -8.02 -15.62
C ASP A 352 44.12 -9.49 -15.16
N LYS A 353 43.02 -9.91 -14.52
CA LYS A 353 42.81 -11.30 -14.12
C LYS A 353 42.72 -12.23 -15.33
N ILE A 354 42.00 -11.85 -16.38
CA ILE A 354 41.91 -12.62 -17.63
C ILE A 354 43.31 -12.80 -18.24
N VAL A 355 44.08 -11.72 -18.37
CA VAL A 355 45.46 -11.78 -18.91
C VAL A 355 46.35 -12.69 -18.06
N SER A 356 46.21 -12.66 -16.73
CA SER A 356 46.95 -13.56 -15.84
C SER A 356 46.57 -15.03 -16.02
N GLN A 357 45.29 -15.32 -16.23
CA GLN A 357 44.78 -16.67 -16.49
C GLN A 357 45.20 -17.20 -17.85
N GLU A 358 45.20 -16.37 -18.89
CA GLU A 358 45.73 -16.73 -20.21
C GLU A 358 47.22 -17.12 -20.13
N ARG A 359 48.01 -16.39 -19.34
CA ARG A 359 49.42 -16.74 -19.09
C ARG A 359 49.54 -18.09 -18.39
N TYR A 360 48.70 -18.36 -17.40
CA TYR A 360 48.67 -19.65 -16.70
C TYR A 360 48.29 -20.79 -17.66
N ILE A 361 47.30 -20.60 -18.52
CA ILE A 361 46.90 -21.57 -19.54
C ILE A 361 48.05 -21.86 -20.51
N LYS A 362 48.76 -20.83 -21.01
CA LYS A 362 49.94 -21.01 -21.87
C LYS A 362 51.03 -21.82 -21.19
N ASN A 363 51.29 -21.56 -19.90
CA ASN A 363 52.26 -22.33 -19.13
C ASN A 363 51.83 -23.79 -18.97
N MET A 364 50.55 -24.06 -18.68
CA MET A 364 50.02 -25.43 -18.62
C MET A 364 50.13 -26.15 -19.96
N GLN A 365 49.86 -25.47 -21.08
CA GLN A 365 50.02 -26.05 -22.41
C GLN A 365 51.47 -26.46 -22.68
N SER A 366 52.44 -25.62 -22.29
CA SER A 366 53.87 -25.97 -22.39
C SER A 366 54.23 -27.17 -21.51
N LEU A 367 53.68 -27.26 -20.30
CA LEU A 367 53.90 -28.42 -19.42
C LEU A 367 53.31 -29.70 -20.02
N ILE A 368 52.11 -29.64 -20.60
CA ILE A 368 51.48 -30.78 -21.27
C ILE A 368 52.35 -31.26 -22.44
N GLU A 369 52.90 -30.35 -23.24
CA GLU A 369 53.79 -30.71 -24.34
C GLU A 369 55.08 -31.37 -23.83
N ASN A 370 55.66 -30.85 -22.75
CA ASN A 370 56.82 -31.48 -22.12
C ASN A 370 56.51 -32.89 -21.59
N PHE A 371 55.36 -33.10 -20.96
CA PHE A 371 54.92 -34.43 -20.50
C PHE A 371 54.72 -35.40 -21.67
N LYS A 372 54.19 -34.92 -22.79
CA LYS A 372 54.04 -35.72 -24.01
C LYS A 372 55.39 -36.17 -24.54
N ASN A 373 56.37 -35.27 -24.62
CA ASN A 373 57.74 -35.60 -25.02
C ASN A 373 58.39 -36.64 -24.08
N ILE A 374 58.26 -36.45 -22.76
CA ILE A 374 58.75 -37.42 -21.76
C ILE A 374 58.09 -38.79 -21.95
N ASN A 375 56.78 -38.82 -22.21
CA ASN A 375 56.04 -40.05 -22.45
C ASN A 375 56.55 -40.76 -23.72
N ASP A 376 56.76 -40.03 -24.81
CA ASP A 376 57.26 -40.59 -26.07
C ASP A 376 58.70 -41.13 -25.93
N GLU A 377 59.56 -40.42 -25.20
CA GLU A 377 60.90 -40.90 -24.82
C GLU A 377 60.83 -42.17 -23.96
N THR A 378 59.93 -42.21 -22.98
CA THR A 378 59.72 -43.38 -22.12
C THR A 378 59.24 -44.58 -22.92
N GLN A 379 58.31 -44.40 -23.86
CA GLN A 379 57.84 -45.46 -24.76
C GLN A 379 58.99 -46.00 -25.64
N THR A 380 59.84 -45.12 -26.14
CA THR A 380 61.03 -45.50 -26.92
C THR A 380 62.00 -46.33 -26.08
N ILE A 381 62.25 -45.94 -24.82
CA ILE A 381 63.08 -46.73 -23.89
C ILE A 381 62.46 -48.10 -23.62
N ILE A 382 61.14 -48.17 -23.43
CA ILE A 382 60.43 -49.44 -23.21
C ILE A 382 60.61 -50.39 -24.40
N GLU A 383 60.40 -49.92 -25.63
CA GLU A 383 60.57 -50.76 -26.84
C GLU A 383 62.04 -51.17 -27.06
N ASN A 384 63.00 -50.28 -26.79
CA ASN A 384 64.42 -50.62 -26.82
C ASN A 384 64.80 -51.68 -25.77
N ASN A 385 64.30 -51.57 -24.54
CA ASN A 385 64.54 -52.56 -23.50
C ASN A 385 63.88 -53.90 -23.84
N LYS A 386 62.65 -53.87 -24.37
CA LYS A 386 61.93 -55.06 -24.82
C LYS A 386 62.70 -55.80 -25.90
N SER A 387 63.16 -55.10 -26.94
CA SER A 387 63.98 -55.70 -28.00
C SER A 387 65.32 -56.25 -27.48
N MET A 388 65.99 -55.54 -26.57
CA MET A 388 67.23 -56.03 -25.95
C MET A 388 66.99 -57.29 -25.10
N ILE A 389 65.90 -57.33 -24.33
CA ILE A 389 65.51 -58.51 -23.53
C ILE A 389 65.20 -59.69 -24.45
N THR A 390 64.41 -59.47 -25.51
CA THR A 390 64.11 -60.51 -26.52
C THR A 390 65.38 -61.07 -27.13
N ARG A 391 66.30 -60.20 -27.59
CA ARG A 391 67.57 -60.63 -28.16
C ARG A 391 68.42 -61.43 -27.16
N LYS A 392 68.52 -60.99 -25.90
CA LYS A 392 69.25 -61.72 -24.85
C LYS A 392 68.61 -63.08 -24.54
N LEU A 393 67.29 -63.17 -24.58
CA LEU A 393 66.56 -64.44 -24.42
C LEU A 393 66.87 -65.39 -25.59
N GLU A 394 66.86 -64.89 -26.83
CA GLU A 394 67.23 -65.66 -28.02
C GLU A 394 68.69 -66.14 -27.94
N GLU A 395 69.65 -65.26 -27.61
CA GLU A 395 71.06 -65.62 -27.41
C GLU A 395 71.24 -66.69 -26.33
N TYR A 396 70.48 -66.60 -25.23
CA TYR A 396 70.53 -67.59 -24.15
C TYR A 396 69.94 -68.93 -24.59
N GLN A 397 68.82 -68.91 -25.33
CA GLN A 397 68.22 -70.11 -25.91
C GLN A 397 69.18 -70.79 -26.89
N GLU A 398 69.82 -70.04 -27.78
CA GLU A 398 70.82 -70.56 -28.72
C GLU A 398 72.04 -71.16 -28.01
N LYS A 399 72.61 -70.46 -27.02
CA LYS A 399 73.75 -70.99 -26.22
C LYS A 399 73.37 -72.26 -25.47
N SER A 400 72.17 -72.31 -24.89
CA SER A 400 71.63 -73.50 -24.23
C SER A 400 71.48 -74.67 -25.21
N HIS A 401 70.93 -74.42 -26.41
CA HIS A 401 70.84 -75.41 -27.48
C HIS A 401 72.22 -75.90 -27.94
N HIS A 402 73.16 -74.99 -28.19
CA HIS A 402 74.51 -75.33 -28.64
C HIS A 402 75.29 -76.13 -27.58
N SER A 403 75.21 -75.74 -26.31
CA SER A 403 75.83 -76.48 -25.21
C SER A 403 75.24 -77.88 -25.04
N LYS A 404 73.91 -78.04 -25.21
CA LYS A 404 73.25 -79.36 -25.18
C LYS A 404 73.66 -80.22 -26.37
N SER A 405 73.70 -79.64 -27.58
CA SER A 405 74.13 -80.34 -28.80
C SER A 405 75.57 -80.83 -28.68
N SER A 406 76.50 -79.96 -28.25
CA SER A 406 77.91 -80.32 -28.06
C SER A 406 78.09 -81.44 -27.03
N ALA A 407 77.31 -81.43 -25.94
CA ALA A 407 77.33 -82.51 -24.95
C ALA A 407 76.82 -83.85 -25.56
N ILE A 408 75.76 -83.81 -26.37
CA ILE A 408 75.24 -84.97 -27.09
C ILE A 408 76.29 -85.51 -28.08
N ASP A 409 76.96 -84.65 -28.85
CA ASP A 409 78.00 -85.05 -29.80
C ASP A 409 79.19 -85.74 -29.11
N LYS A 410 79.61 -85.24 -27.94
CA LYS A 410 80.65 -85.89 -27.12
C LYS A 410 80.22 -87.28 -26.64
N VAL A 411 78.97 -87.41 -26.19
CA VAL A 411 78.41 -88.71 -25.78
C VAL A 411 78.35 -89.66 -26.97
N LEU A 412 77.90 -89.20 -28.15
CA LEU A 412 77.85 -89.99 -29.37
C LEU A 412 79.24 -90.45 -29.82
N ASN A 413 80.25 -89.59 -29.76
CA ASN A 413 81.64 -89.97 -30.07
C ASN A 413 82.18 -91.00 -29.06
N THR A 414 81.89 -90.82 -27.76
CA THR A 414 82.27 -91.81 -26.74
C THR A 414 81.61 -93.16 -26.99
N ILE A 415 80.33 -93.18 -27.40
CA ILE A 415 79.61 -94.40 -27.78
C ILE A 415 80.27 -95.05 -29.00
N LYS A 416 80.63 -94.28 -30.04
CA LYS A 416 81.32 -94.81 -31.22
C LYS A 416 82.69 -95.41 -30.87
N GLU A 417 83.47 -94.73 -30.03
CA GLU A 417 84.75 -95.24 -29.54
C GLU A 417 84.56 -96.56 -28.77
N MET A 418 83.51 -96.64 -27.92
CA MET A 418 83.17 -97.89 -27.23
C MET A 418 82.73 -98.99 -28.18
N GLU A 419 81.92 -98.69 -29.20
CA GLU A 419 81.51 -99.65 -30.24
C GLU A 419 82.73 -100.20 -30.99
N GLU A 420 83.69 -99.34 -31.34
CA GLU A 420 84.91 -99.72 -32.03
C GLU A 420 85.79 -100.62 -31.15
N LEU A 421 85.96 -100.27 -29.87
CA LEU A 421 86.67 -101.06 -28.87
C LEU A 421 86.01 -102.43 -28.63
N ILE A 422 84.68 -102.49 -28.58
CA ILE A 422 83.92 -103.73 -28.47
C ILE A 422 84.13 -104.58 -29.73
N ARG A 423 84.13 -103.96 -30.91
CA ARG A 423 84.34 -104.64 -32.19
C ARG A 423 85.75 -105.22 -32.29
N GLU A 424 86.75 -104.45 -31.87
CA GLU A 424 88.15 -104.86 -31.82
C GLU A 424 88.36 -106.01 -30.83
N LYS A 425 87.83 -105.90 -29.61
CA LYS A 425 87.84 -106.98 -28.59
C LYS A 425 87.10 -108.23 -29.05
N SER A 426 85.98 -108.07 -29.75
CA SER A 426 85.21 -109.19 -30.30
C SER A 426 85.95 -109.87 -31.44
N HIS A 427 86.62 -109.10 -32.29
CA HIS A 427 87.49 -109.62 -33.34
C HIS A 427 88.68 -110.37 -32.72
N GLU A 428 89.41 -109.78 -31.77
CA GLU A 428 90.51 -110.42 -31.04
C GLU A 428 90.06 -111.75 -30.40
N LYS A 429 88.86 -111.78 -29.79
CA LYS A 429 88.31 -112.98 -29.17
C LYS A 429 87.88 -114.03 -30.20
N LEU A 430 87.35 -113.62 -31.35
CA LEU A 430 87.05 -114.50 -32.49
C LEU A 430 88.33 -115.08 -33.08
N THR A 431 89.39 -114.29 -33.21
CA THR A 431 90.71 -114.75 -33.67
C THR A 431 91.30 -115.76 -32.70
N LYS A 432 91.27 -115.48 -31.39
CA LYS A 432 91.68 -116.44 -30.35
C LYS A 432 90.83 -117.71 -30.33
N LEU A 433 89.54 -117.62 -30.61
CA LEU A 433 88.67 -118.79 -30.76
C LEU A 433 88.98 -119.57 -32.04
N SER A 434 89.36 -118.91 -33.13
CA SER A 434 89.80 -119.59 -34.35
C SER A 434 91.15 -120.27 -34.16
N GLU A 435 92.10 -119.65 -33.46
CA GLU A 435 93.37 -120.24 -33.05
C GLU A 435 93.14 -121.45 -32.15
N LEU A 436 92.30 -121.33 -31.11
CA LEU A 436 91.94 -122.46 -30.25
C LEU A 436 91.25 -123.59 -31.02
N ASN A 437 90.46 -123.27 -32.04
CA ASN A 437 89.80 -124.26 -32.89
C ASN A 437 90.78 -124.95 -33.85
N GLU A 438 91.85 -124.27 -34.29
CA GLU A 438 92.95 -124.90 -35.00
C GLU A 438 93.81 -125.76 -34.07
N ASP A 439 94.17 -125.27 -32.89
CA ASP A 439 94.88 -126.05 -31.86
C ASP A 439 94.09 -127.30 -31.45
N LEU A 440 92.75 -127.21 -31.37
CA LEU A 440 91.87 -128.36 -31.13
C LEU A 440 91.84 -129.34 -32.31
N LYS A 441 91.94 -128.85 -33.55
CA LYS A 441 92.04 -129.72 -34.73
C LYS A 441 93.38 -130.46 -34.75
N ASP A 442 94.47 -129.78 -34.46
CA ASP A 442 95.83 -130.36 -34.39
C ASP A 442 95.99 -131.32 -33.20
N PHE A 443 95.32 -131.05 -32.08
CA PHE A 443 95.27 -131.98 -30.95
C PHE A 443 94.50 -133.28 -31.27
N LEU A 444 93.59 -133.25 -32.26
CA LEU A 444 92.66 -134.34 -32.54
C LEU A 444 93.10 -135.30 -33.67
N LYS A 445 94.16 -135.03 -34.46
CA LYS A 445 94.64 -135.93 -35.54
C LYS A 445 95.92 -135.44 -36.19
#